data_AF-A0A1D7QSB9-F1
#
_entry.id   AF-A0A1D7QSB9-F1
#
_cell.length_a   1.000
_cell.length_b   1.000
_cell.length_c   1.000
_cell.angle_alpha   90.00
_cell.angle_beta   90.00
_cell.angle_gamma   90.00
#
_symmetry.space_group_name_H-M   'P 1'
#
loop_
_entity.id
_entity.type
_entity.pdbx_description
1 polymer ?
#
loop_
_entity_poly.entity_id
_entity_poly.type
_entity_poly.pdbx_seq_one_letter_code
_entity_poly.pdbx_strand_id
1 'polypeptide(L)' 'MSEERKDSLSLEQQKAIDKQQKQFDEIHTIMLKMKAIAFKATDESLTDEERQSLQDEMDSLKEKLDARYQSMLKNDEE' A
#
# COMPACT_ATOMS: atom_id res chain seq x y z
N MET A 1 -18.18 -35.71 -8.50
CA MET A 1 -17.09 -35.62 -7.48
C MET A 1 -15.80 -34.99 -8.01
N SER A 2 -15.51 -34.98 -9.33
CA SER A 2 -14.22 -34.50 -9.86
C SER A 2 -14.21 -33.07 -10.43
N GLU A 3 -15.33 -32.53 -10.91
CA GLU A 3 -15.37 -31.18 -11.53
C GLU A 3 -15.64 -30.08 -10.49
N GLU A 4 -16.63 -30.27 -9.63
CA GLU A 4 -16.95 -29.32 -8.55
C GLU A 4 -15.77 -29.02 -7.61
N ARG A 5 -14.88 -30.00 -7.38
CA ARG A 5 -13.66 -29.83 -6.59
C ARG A 5 -12.58 -29.03 -7.32
N LYS A 6 -12.53 -29.10 -8.66
CA LYS A 6 -11.57 -28.33 -9.46
C LYS A 6 -12.01 -26.87 -9.57
N ASP A 7 -13.30 -26.64 -9.73
CA ASP A 7 -13.87 -25.29 -9.77
C ASP A 7 -13.74 -24.58 -8.42
N SER A 8 -13.94 -25.30 -7.31
CA SER A 8 -13.71 -24.74 -5.98
C SER A 8 -12.25 -24.35 -5.75
N LEU A 9 -11.31 -25.19 -6.17
CA LEU A 9 -9.87 -24.94 -6.02
C LEU A 9 -9.42 -23.73 -6.85
N SER A 10 -9.92 -23.60 -8.08
CA SER A 10 -9.67 -22.45 -8.96
C SER A 10 -10.21 -21.15 -8.36
N LEU A 11 -11.40 -21.19 -7.76
CA LEU A 11 -12.00 -20.04 -7.10
C LEU A 11 -11.22 -19.60 -5.85
N GLU A 12 -10.69 -20.54 -5.07
CA GLU A 12 -9.84 -20.24 -3.91
C GLU A 12 -8.53 -19.58 -4.32
N GLN A 13 -7.89 -20.09 -5.40
CA GLN A 13 -6.69 -19.48 -5.97
C GLN A 13 -6.94 -18.06 -6.45
N GLN A 14 -8.06 -17.82 -7.15
CA GLN A 14 -8.41 -16.47 -7.60
C GLN A 14 -8.62 -15.50 -6.43
N LYS A 15 -9.31 -15.93 -5.36
CA LYS A 15 -9.49 -15.12 -4.16
C LYS A 15 -8.17 -14.75 -3.48
N ALA A 16 -7.20 -15.67 -3.46
CA ALA A 16 -5.88 -15.40 -2.91
C ALA A 16 -5.13 -14.34 -3.74
N ILE A 17 -5.19 -14.44 -5.07
CA ILE A 17 -4.61 -13.46 -6.00
C ILE A 17 -5.28 -12.09 -5.82
N ASP A 18 -6.61 -12.04 -5.77
CA ASP A 18 -7.36 -10.79 -5.58
C ASP A 18 -7.02 -10.13 -4.23
N LYS A 19 -6.85 -10.93 -3.17
CA LYS A 19 -6.40 -10.44 -1.86
C LYS A 19 -5.01 -9.82 -1.93
N GLN A 20 -4.05 -10.49 -2.58
CA GLN A 20 -2.70 -9.96 -2.76
C GLN A 20 -2.68 -8.70 -3.62
N GLN A 21 -3.41 -8.67 -4.74
CA GLN A 21 -3.53 -7.49 -5.60
C GLN A 21 -4.06 -6.29 -4.83
N LYS A 22 -5.10 -6.48 -4.02
CA LYS A 22 -5.65 -5.41 -3.18
C LYS A 22 -4.60 -4.86 -2.19
N GLN A 23 -3.79 -5.73 -1.58
CA GLN A 23 -2.72 -5.30 -0.68
C GLN A 23 -1.65 -4.48 -1.41
N PHE A 24 -1.28 -4.88 -2.63
CA PHE A 24 -0.37 -4.12 -3.48
C PHE A 24 -0.94 -2.77 -3.89
N ASP A 25 -2.22 -2.69 -4.23
CA ASP A 25 -2.90 -1.44 -4.61
C ASP A 25 -2.92 -0.42 -3.47
N GLU A 26 -3.12 -0.89 -2.23
CA GLU A 26 -3.04 -0.05 -1.03
C GLU A 26 -1.64 0.56 -0.86
N ILE A 27 -0.59 -0.26 -0.99
CA ILE A 27 0.82 0.17 -0.94
C ILE A 27 1.13 1.15 -2.07
N HIS A 28 0.71 0.82 -3.30
CA HIS A 28 0.90 1.68 -4.47
C HIS A 28 0.24 3.05 -4.30
N THR A 29 -0.98 3.09 -3.75
CA THR A 29 -1.68 4.33 -3.45
C THR A 29 -0.91 5.19 -2.44
N ILE A 30 -0.32 4.59 -1.40
CA ILE A 30 0.51 5.31 -0.43
C ILE A 30 1.74 5.89 -1.12
N MET A 31 2.43 5.11 -1.95
CA MET A 31 3.60 5.57 -2.70
C MET A 31 3.29 6.74 -3.65
N LEU A 32 2.12 6.73 -4.31
CA LEU A 32 1.68 7.84 -5.15
C LEU A 32 1.46 9.12 -4.34
N LYS A 33 0.91 9.03 -3.13
CA LYS A 33 0.77 10.18 -2.22
C LYS A 33 2.12 10.71 -1.76
N MET A 34 3.03 9.83 -1.37
CA MET A 34 4.40 10.21 -1.00
C MET A 34 5.11 10.92 -2.15
N LYS A 35 4.97 10.42 -3.39
CA LYS A 35 5.50 11.09 -4.59
C LYS A 35 4.94 12.50 -4.76
N ALA A 36 3.64 12.69 -4.54
CA ALA A 36 3.01 14.00 -4.64
C ALA A 36 3.54 14.98 -3.57
N ILE A 37 3.74 14.52 -2.34
CA ILE A 37 4.35 15.34 -1.26
C ILE A 37 5.79 15.68 -1.62
N ALA A 38 6.58 14.70 -2.07
CA ALA A 38 7.96 14.93 -2.47
C ALA A 38 8.07 15.96 -3.60
N PHE A 39 7.15 15.93 -4.56
CA PHE A 39 7.07 16.96 -5.60
C PHE A 39 6.72 18.33 -5.03
N LYS A 40 5.69 18.43 -4.16
CA LYS A 40 5.33 19.69 -3.49
C LYS A 40 6.50 20.28 -2.70
N ALA A 41 7.27 19.43 -2.00
CA ALA A 41 8.39 19.88 -1.19
C ALA A 41 9.53 20.53 -1.99
N THR A 42 9.58 20.32 -3.32
CA THR A 42 10.53 21.02 -4.21
C THR A 42 10.19 22.48 -4.47
N ASP A 43 8.99 22.93 -4.06
CA ASP A 43 8.61 24.33 -4.18
C ASP A 43 9.46 25.18 -3.22
N GLU A 44 10.25 26.10 -3.79
CA GLU A 44 11.13 27.00 -3.06
C GLU A 44 10.36 28.10 -2.30
N SER A 45 9.10 28.36 -2.67
CA SER A 45 8.27 29.37 -2.04
C SER A 45 7.68 28.96 -0.69
N LEU A 46 7.79 27.68 -0.32
CA LEU A 46 7.28 27.16 0.94
C LEU A 46 8.01 27.77 2.14
N THR A 47 7.22 28.21 3.10
CA THR A 47 7.67 28.58 4.44
C THR A 47 8.16 27.35 5.22
N ASP A 48 8.92 27.59 6.29
CA ASP A 48 9.39 26.51 7.18
C ASP A 48 8.22 25.73 7.81
N GLU A 49 7.12 26.42 8.15
CA GLU A 49 5.91 25.79 8.68
C GLU A 49 5.24 24.86 7.66
N GLU A 50 5.15 25.30 6.40
CA GLU A 50 4.61 24.46 5.31
C GLU A 50 5.52 23.27 5.02
N ARG A 51 6.85 23.45 5.08
CA ARG A 51 7.81 22.35 4.95
C ARG A 51 7.66 21.33 6.08
N GLN A 52 7.49 21.80 7.32
CA GLN A 52 7.25 20.91 8.45
C GLN A 52 5.93 20.13 8.29
N SER A 53 4.87 20.78 7.84
CA SER A 53 3.58 20.12 7.55
C SER A 53 3.73 19.01 6.50
N LEU A 54 4.48 19.26 5.42
CA LEU A 54 4.76 18.24 4.40
C LEU A 54 5.61 17.09 4.96
N GLN A 55 6.56 17.39 5.85
CA GLN A 55 7.37 16.38 6.53
C GLN A 55 6.53 15.50 7.45
N ASP A 56 5.63 16.08 8.24
CA ASP A 56 4.71 15.35 9.12
C ASP A 56 3.77 14.45 8.31
N GLU A 57 3.26 14.94 7.17
CA GLU A 57 2.45 14.12 6.26
C GLU A 57 3.26 12.97 5.66
N MET A 58 4.51 13.22 5.25
CA MET A 58 5.42 12.19 4.74
C MET A 58 5.68 11.10 5.79
N ASP A 59 5.94 11.47 7.03
CA ASP A 59 6.23 10.51 8.10
C ASP A 59 4.99 9.67 8.46
N SER A 60 3.79 10.28 8.48
CA SER A 60 2.54 9.52 8.62
C SER A 60 2.32 8.51 7.48
N LEU A 61 2.70 8.85 6.25
CA LEU A 61 2.60 7.93 5.11
C LEU A 61 3.64 6.80 5.20
N LYS A 62 4.86 7.06 5.67
CA LYS A 62 5.86 6.02 5.92
C LYS A 62 5.38 5.01 6.96
N GLU A 63 4.85 5.49 8.09
CA GLU A 63 4.29 4.59 9.12
C GLU A 63 3.16 3.72 8.57
N LYS A 64 2.28 4.30 7.74
CA LYS A 64 1.21 3.55 7.07
C LYS A 64 1.77 2.53 6.07
N LEU A 65 2.80 2.89 5.31
CA LEU A 65 3.46 1.99 4.36
C LEU A 65 4.09 0.81 5.10
N ASP A 66 4.85 1.07 6.16
CA ASP A 66 5.49 0.05 6.98
C ASP A 66 4.45 -0.89 7.60
N ALA A 67 3.37 -0.34 8.17
CA ALA A 67 2.29 -1.15 8.72
C ALA A 67 1.62 -2.05 7.67
N ARG A 68 1.41 -1.55 6.44
CA ARG A 68 0.84 -2.33 5.33
C ARG A 68 1.78 -3.41 4.85
N TYR A 69 3.06 -3.08 4.70
CA TYR A 69 4.09 -4.03 4.29
C TYR A 69 4.27 -5.16 5.31
N GLN A 70 4.34 -4.83 6.61
CA GLN A 70 4.40 -5.82 7.68
C GLN A 70 3.14 -6.69 7.76
N SER A 71 1.97 -6.13 7.50
CA SER A 71 0.73 -6.90 7.39
C SER A 71 0.78 -7.90 6.22
N MET A 72 1.31 -7.48 5.07
CA MET A 72 1.47 -8.36 3.91
C MET A 72 2.41 -9.54 4.22
N LEU A 73 3.59 -9.28 4.80
CA LEU A 73 4.54 -10.33 5.18
C LEU A 73 3.93 -11.37 6.13
N LYS A 74 3.16 -10.93 7.13
CA LYS A 74 2.48 -11.85 8.06
C LYS A 74 1.40 -12.71 7.40
N ASN A 75 0.74 -12.19 6.36
CA ASN A 75 -0.26 -12.95 5.61
C ASN A 75 0.38 -14.00 4.68
N ASP A 76 1.67 -13.88 4.37
CA ASP A 76 2.41 -14.85 3.55
C ASP A 76 3.03 -15.97 4.41
N GLU A 77 3.02 -15.85 5.75
CA GLU A 77 3.54 -16.85 6.71
C GLU A 77 2.47 -17.80 7.30
N GLU A 78 1.17 -17.55 7.04
CA GLU A 78 0.02 -18.39 7.45
C GLU A 78 -0.53 -19.25 6.31
#